data_AF-A0AAX4HUZ5-F1
#
_entry.id   AF-A0AAX4HUZ5-F1
#
_cell.length_a   1.000
_cell.length_b   1.000
_cell.length_c   1.000
_cell.angle_alpha   90.00
_cell.angle_beta   90.00
_cell.angle_gamma   90.00
#
_symmetry.space_group_name_H-M   'P 1'
#
loop_
_entity.id
_entity.type
_entity.pdbx_description
1 polymer ?
#
loop_
_entity_poly.entity_id
_entity_poly.type
_entity_poly.pdbx_seq_one_letter_code
_entity_poly.pdbx_strand_id
1 'polypeptide(L)'
;MKFLFGLLFSFSAFAAVPGYEIAFEIEGKAVTKTAGKIRIKEGETGAISYKGTELQVTSKEGEVQGHKGIMVGFVVKQKKDVISTPQLLVDEKEEAQISIDDAISLKVSATRISL
;
A
#
# COMPACT_ATOMS: atom_id res chain seq x y z
N MET A 1 14.63 24.31 53.24
CA MET A 1 14.87 24.20 51.79
C MET A 1 15.43 22.82 51.47
N LYS A 2 14.70 21.99 50.73
CA LYS A 2 15.25 20.81 50.05
C LYS A 2 14.52 20.68 48.71
N PHE A 3 15.17 21.12 47.64
CA PHE A 3 14.69 20.92 46.27
C PHE A 3 15.06 19.50 45.85
N LEU A 4 14.05 18.65 45.66
CA LEU A 4 14.22 17.35 45.03
C LEU A 4 13.97 17.54 43.53
N PHE A 5 15.05 17.71 42.77
CA PHE A 5 15.00 17.79 41.31
C PHE A 5 14.87 16.37 40.77
N GLY A 6 13.63 15.93 40.56
CA GLY A 6 13.32 14.68 39.86
C GLY A 6 13.65 14.84 38.39
N LEU A 7 14.77 14.24 37.96
CA LEU A 7 15.17 14.16 36.56
C LEU A 7 14.20 13.21 35.84
N LEU A 8 13.14 13.76 35.25
CA LEU A 8 12.27 13.02 34.35
C LEU A 8 13.04 12.76 33.05
N PHE A 9 13.60 11.56 32.93
CA PHE A 9 14.05 11.02 31.65
C PHE A 9 12.84 10.86 30.75
N SER A 10 12.56 11.86 29.93
CA SER A 10 11.64 11.74 28.80
C SER A 10 12.26 10.79 27.78
N PHE A 11 11.96 9.50 27.90
CA PHE A 11 12.13 8.57 26.79
C PHE A 11 11.15 8.99 25.70
N SER A 12 11.66 9.72 24.71
CA SER A 12 10.98 9.86 23.43
C SER A 12 10.88 8.46 22.82
N ALA A 13 9.77 7.77 23.09
CA ALA A 13 9.38 6.59 22.35
C ALA A 13 9.28 7.01 20.88
N PHE A 14 10.19 6.53 20.04
CA PHE A 14 10.00 6.58 18.59
C PHE A 14 8.74 5.77 18.32
N ALA A 15 7.61 6.46 18.16
CA ALA A 15 6.36 5.82 17.81
C ALA A 15 6.54 5.18 16.43
N ALA A 16 6.60 3.85 16.41
CA ALA A 16 6.47 3.05 15.20
C ALA A 16 5.34 3.60 14.34
N VAL A 17 5.64 3.95 13.09
CA VAL A 17 4.59 4.44 12.17
C VAL A 17 3.95 3.21 11.54
N PRO A 18 2.61 3.08 11.57
CA PRO A 18 1.94 1.99 10.88
C PRO A 18 2.28 2.04 9.38
N GLY A 19 2.60 0.89 8.84
CA GLY A 19 2.93 0.73 7.43
C GLY A 19 2.45 -0.60 6.89
N TYR A 20 2.60 -0.76 5.58
CA TYR A 20 2.15 -1.93 4.87
C TYR A 20 3.22 -2.39 3.90
N GLU A 21 3.44 -3.70 3.87
CA GLU A 21 4.15 -4.37 2.79
C GLU A 21 3.11 -4.87 1.79
N ILE A 22 3.14 -4.32 0.58
CA ILE A 22 2.21 -4.65 -0.50
C ILE A 22 3.00 -5.41 -1.57
N ALA A 23 2.64 -6.67 -1.81
CA ALA A 23 3.12 -7.44 -2.95
C ALA A 23 2.04 -7.45 -4.04
N PHE A 24 2.43 -7.24 -5.29
CA PHE A 24 1.49 -7.15 -6.39
C PHE A 24 2.03 -7.82 -7.66
N GLU A 25 1.10 -8.28 -8.49
CA GLU A 25 1.33 -8.71 -9.86
C GLU A 25 0.27 -8.04 -10.74
N ILE A 26 0.71 -7.32 -11.77
CA ILE A 26 -0.15 -6.66 -12.75
C ILE A 26 0.17 -7.20 -14.13
N GLU A 27 -0.85 -7.58 -14.90
CA GLU A 27 -0.72 -8.04 -16.28
C GLU A 27 -1.93 -7.60 -17.10
N GLY A 28 -1.77 -7.41 -18.40
CA GLY A 28 -2.90 -7.04 -19.24
C GLY A 28 -2.51 -6.79 -20.69
N LYS A 29 -3.51 -6.59 -21.56
CA LYS A 29 -3.27 -6.36 -22.99
C LYS A 29 -2.40 -5.13 -23.25
N ALA A 30 -2.57 -4.09 -22.44
CA ALA A 30 -1.77 -2.86 -22.50
C ALA A 30 -0.57 -2.85 -21.54
N VAL A 31 -0.48 -3.81 -20.60
CA VAL A 31 0.50 -3.78 -19.50
C VAL A 31 1.37 -5.03 -19.54
N THR A 32 2.68 -4.86 -19.66
CA THR A 32 3.61 -5.98 -19.55
C THR A 32 3.49 -6.59 -18.14
N LYS A 33 3.37 -7.92 -18.05
CA LYS A 33 3.35 -8.64 -16.77
C LYS A 33 4.49 -8.16 -15.89
N THR A 34 4.13 -7.56 -14.76
CA THR A 34 5.03 -6.89 -13.83
C THR A 34 4.65 -7.31 -12.42
N ALA A 35 5.62 -7.79 -11.66
CA ALA A 35 5.42 -8.12 -10.26
C ALA A 35 6.42 -7.36 -9.40
N GLY A 36 6.01 -7.02 -8.18
CA GLY A 36 6.84 -6.22 -7.29
C GLY A 36 6.36 -6.28 -5.84
N LYS A 37 7.16 -5.68 -4.97
CA LYS A 37 6.85 -5.49 -3.56
C LYS A 37 7.25 -4.09 -3.14
N ILE A 38 6.39 -3.42 -2.40
CA ILE A 38 6.64 -2.07 -1.88
C ILE A 38 6.29 -2.01 -0.39
N ARG A 39 7.05 -1.23 0.37
CA ARG A 39 6.73 -0.87 1.75
C ARG A 39 6.34 0.60 1.79
N ILE A 40 5.14 0.87 2.26
CA ILE A 40 4.58 2.23 2.32
C ILE A 40 4.02 2.48 3.72
N LYS A 41 4.19 3.69 4.23
CA LYS A 41 3.50 4.10 5.46
C LYS A 41 2.01 4.23 5.21
N GLU A 42 1.22 4.08 6.24
CA GLU A 42 -0.22 4.30 6.16
C GLU A 42 -0.54 5.69 5.60
N GLY A 43 -1.39 5.74 4.58
CA GLY A 43 -1.81 6.98 3.92
C GLY A 43 -0.77 7.58 2.95
N GLU A 44 0.46 7.07 2.91
CA GLU A 44 1.48 7.54 1.96
C GLU A 44 1.33 6.86 0.59
N THR A 45 1.81 7.55 -0.45
CA THR A 45 1.87 7.01 -1.81
C THR A 45 3.28 6.53 -2.13
N GLY A 46 3.41 5.24 -2.41
CA GLY A 46 4.61 4.69 -3.03
C GLY A 46 4.47 4.61 -4.54
N ALA A 47 5.57 4.67 -5.28
CA ALA A 47 5.56 4.56 -6.74
C ALA A 47 6.60 3.55 -7.21
N ILE A 48 6.22 2.71 -8.18
CA ILE A 48 7.10 1.79 -8.88
C ILE A 48 6.94 2.03 -10.37
N SER A 49 8.05 2.14 -11.08
CA SER A 49 8.05 2.29 -12.54
C SER A 49 8.80 1.12 -13.17
N TYR A 50 8.15 0.42 -14.09
CA TYR A 50 8.72 -0.73 -14.77
C TYR A 50 8.32 -0.75 -16.24
N LYS A 51 9.32 -0.82 -17.13
CA LYS A 51 9.14 -0.90 -18.60
C LYS A 51 8.10 0.09 -19.17
N GLY A 52 8.07 1.32 -18.66
CA GLY A 52 7.17 2.38 -19.13
C GLY A 52 5.75 2.35 -18.55
N THR A 53 5.49 1.45 -17.60
CA THR A 53 4.29 1.46 -16.74
C THR A 53 4.68 2.00 -15.37
N GLU A 54 3.97 3.01 -14.89
CA GLU A 54 4.11 3.54 -13.53
C GLU A 54 2.91 3.12 -12.70
N LEU A 55 3.17 2.55 -11.53
CA LEU A 55 2.19 2.11 -10.57
C LEU A 55 2.36 2.97 -9.31
N GLN A 56 1.35 3.76 -8.98
CA GLN A 56 1.29 4.44 -7.68
C GLN A 56 0.40 3.61 -6.75
N VAL A 57 0.85 3.37 -5.53
CA VAL A 57 0.19 2.51 -4.56
C VAL A 57 -0.03 3.30 -3.28
N THR A 58 -1.24 3.23 -2.76
CA THR A 58 -1.63 3.80 -1.47
C THR A 58 -2.28 2.72 -0.63
N SER A 59 -2.11 2.77 0.68
CA SER A 59 -2.70 1.80 1.60
C SER A 59 -3.14 2.45 2.90
N LYS A 60 -4.29 2.00 3.42
CA LYS A 60 -4.83 2.40 4.72
C LYS A 60 -5.73 1.32 5.29
N GLU A 61 -6.03 1.38 6.58
CA GLU A 61 -7.14 0.60 7.12
C GLU A 61 -8.46 1.01 6.45
N GLY A 62 -9.32 0.04 6.15
CA GLY A 62 -10.59 0.27 5.50
C GLY A 62 -11.66 -0.74 5.88
N GLU A 63 -12.90 -0.37 5.59
CA GLU A 63 -14.07 -1.23 5.77
C GLU A 63 -15.01 -1.06 4.57
N VAL A 64 -15.49 -2.18 4.01
CA VAL A 64 -16.46 -2.21 2.91
C VAL A 64 -17.57 -3.18 3.26
N GLN A 65 -18.82 -2.71 3.29
CA GLN A 65 -19.99 -3.54 3.60
C GLN A 65 -19.86 -4.35 4.91
N GLY A 66 -19.19 -3.79 5.93
CA GLY A 66 -18.96 -4.46 7.21
C GLY A 66 -17.70 -5.34 7.27
N HIS A 67 -17.00 -5.53 6.15
CA HIS A 67 -15.74 -6.27 6.10
C HIS A 67 -14.56 -5.32 6.27
N LYS A 68 -13.72 -5.58 7.29
CA LYS A 68 -12.53 -4.79 7.60
C LYS A 68 -11.29 -5.41 6.98
N GLY A 69 -10.38 -4.58 6.50
CA GLY A 69 -9.13 -5.04 5.90
C GLY A 69 -8.23 -3.87 5.53
N ILE A 70 -7.21 -4.17 4.72
CA ILE A 70 -6.27 -3.18 4.21
C ILE A 70 -6.79 -2.70 2.86
N MET A 71 -7.22 -1.45 2.79
CA MET A 71 -7.64 -0.84 1.54
C MET A 71 -6.42 -0.45 0.73
N VAL A 72 -6.20 -1.11 -0.41
CA VAL A 72 -5.09 -0.82 -1.31
C VAL A 72 -5.62 -0.16 -2.57
N GLY A 73 -5.16 1.06 -2.84
CA GLY A 73 -5.49 1.83 -4.03
C GLY A 73 -4.30 1.90 -4.98
N PHE A 74 -4.56 1.71 -6.26
CA PHE A 74 -3.56 1.79 -7.31
C PHE A 74 -3.91 2.88 -8.32
N VAL A 75 -2.89 3.53 -8.87
CA VAL A 75 -2.99 4.34 -10.08
C VAL A 75 -2.01 3.78 -11.08
N VAL A 76 -2.53 3.20 -12.16
CA VAL A 76 -1.74 2.62 -13.25
C VAL A 76 -1.62 3.65 -14.36
N LYS A 77 -0.38 4.01 -14.72
CA LYS A 77 -0.07 4.94 -15.81
C LYS A 77 0.80 4.30 -16.86
N GLN A 78 0.55 4.60 -18.12
CA GLN A 78 1.41 4.21 -19.25
C GLN A 78 1.70 5.43 -20.11
N LYS A 79 2.99 5.70 -20.41
CA LYS A 79 3.40 6.87 -21.21
C LYS A 79 2.80 8.22 -20.72
N LYS A 80 2.60 8.36 -19.40
CA LYS A 80 1.98 9.49 -18.66
C LYS A 80 0.45 9.49 -18.57
N ASP A 81 -0.25 8.67 -19.35
CA ASP A 81 -1.72 8.57 -19.27
C ASP A 81 -2.14 7.64 -18.15
N VAL A 82 -3.13 8.03 -17.34
CA VAL A 82 -3.76 7.15 -16.36
C VAL A 82 -4.67 6.19 -17.11
N ILE A 83 -4.37 4.90 -17.04
CA ILE A 83 -5.15 3.85 -17.72
C ILE A 83 -6.14 3.16 -16.77
N SER A 84 -5.87 3.16 -15.47
CA SER A 84 -6.76 2.55 -14.48
C SER A 84 -6.46 3.01 -13.05
N THR A 85 -7.50 3.00 -12.20
CA THR A 85 -7.39 3.34 -10.78
C THR A 85 -8.11 2.33 -9.89
N PRO A 86 -7.69 1.04 -9.84
CA PRO A 86 -8.37 0.07 -9.02
C PRO A 86 -8.17 0.33 -7.54
N GLN A 87 -9.18 -0.07 -6.78
CA GLN A 87 -9.12 -0.13 -5.34
C GLN A 87 -9.71 -1.45 -4.87
N LEU A 88 -9.05 -2.08 -3.92
CA LEU A 88 -9.43 -3.39 -3.40
C LEU A 88 -9.20 -3.42 -1.89
N LEU A 89 -10.15 -4.04 -1.18
CA LEU A 89 -10.00 -4.39 0.22
C LEU A 89 -9.29 -5.74 0.29
N VAL A 90 -8.18 -5.80 1.01
CA VAL A 90 -7.34 -7.01 1.13
C VAL A 90 -7.30 -7.45 2.57
N ASP A 91 -7.62 -8.72 2.81
CA ASP A 91 -7.43 -9.32 4.12
C ASP A 91 -5.93 -9.54 4.41
N GLU A 92 -5.53 -9.42 5.67
CA GLU A 92 -4.12 -9.47 6.02
C GLU A 92 -3.50 -10.83 5.65
N LYS A 93 -2.42 -10.79 4.86
CA LYS A 93 -1.70 -11.97 4.32
C LYS A 93 -2.52 -12.80 3.34
N GLU A 94 -3.66 -12.31 2.88
CA GLU A 94 -4.45 -12.95 1.83
C GLU A 94 -4.19 -12.28 0.47
N GLU A 95 -4.39 -13.04 -0.60
CA GLU A 95 -4.32 -12.54 -1.97
C GLU A 95 -5.72 -12.13 -2.43
N ALA A 96 -5.86 -10.88 -2.83
CA ALA A 96 -7.03 -10.36 -3.52
C ALA A 96 -6.69 -10.17 -5.01
N GLN A 97 -7.63 -10.51 -5.88
CA GLN A 97 -7.50 -10.30 -7.31
C GLN A 97 -8.66 -9.45 -7.82
N ILE A 98 -8.35 -8.47 -8.65
CA ILE A 98 -9.32 -7.72 -9.44
C ILE A 98 -8.95 -7.78 -10.91
N SER A 99 -9.96 -7.95 -11.76
CA SER A 99 -9.84 -7.79 -13.21
C SER A 99 -10.66 -6.57 -13.62
N ILE A 100 -10.01 -5.64 -14.31
CA ILE A 100 -10.60 -4.39 -14.78
C ILE A 100 -10.66 -4.51 -16.29
N ASP A 101 -11.79 -5.02 -16.76
CA ASP A 101 -12.02 -5.43 -18.15
C ASP A 101 -10.94 -6.39 -18.68
N ASP A 102 -10.87 -6.57 -20.01
CA ASP A 102 -9.78 -7.28 -20.69
C ASP A 102 -8.44 -6.51 -20.65
N ALA A 103 -8.40 -5.35 -19.98
CA ALA A 103 -7.30 -4.42 -20.03
C ALA A 103 -6.23 -4.74 -18.97
N ILE A 104 -6.62 -5.05 -17.73
CA ILE A 104 -5.71 -5.23 -16.59
C ILE A 104 -6.25 -6.28 -15.60
N SER A 105 -5.40 -7.24 -15.24
CA SER A 105 -5.51 -8.12 -14.09
C SER A 105 -4.51 -7.68 -13.03
N LEU A 106 -4.97 -7.50 -11.80
CA LEU A 106 -4.17 -7.08 -10.67
C LEU A 106 -4.39 -8.04 -9.50
N LYS A 107 -3.31 -8.69 -9.08
CA LYS A 107 -3.25 -9.53 -7.88
C LYS A 107 -2.44 -8.82 -6.81
N VAL A 108 -2.92 -8.83 -5.59
CA VAL A 108 -2.33 -8.05 -4.48
C VAL A 108 -2.44 -8.83 -3.20
N SER A 109 -1.38 -8.80 -2.40
CA SER A 109 -1.42 -9.16 -0.99
C SER A 109 -0.86 -8.03 -0.15
N ALA A 110 -1.40 -7.85 1.05
CA ALA A 110 -1.02 -6.79 1.96
C ALA A 110 -0.71 -7.35 3.35
N THR A 111 0.37 -6.88 3.97
CA THR A 111 0.77 -7.26 5.32
C THR A 111 1.06 -6.02 6.15
N ARG A 112 0.52 -5.96 7.37
CA ARG A 112 0.80 -4.89 8.32
C ARG A 112 2.25 -4.98 8.80
N ILE A 113 2.96 -3.87 8.80
CA ILE A 113 4.33 -3.75 9.29
C ILE A 113 4.48 -2.48 10.14
N SER A 114 5.55 -2.44 10.91
CA SER A 114 6.01 -1.23 11.60
C SER A 114 7.15 -0.61 10.79
N LEU A 115 7.04 0.67 10.45
CA LEU A 115 8.07 1.45 9.73
C LEU A 115 8.66 2.56 10.59
#